data_AF-A0A2V7DTX5-F1
#
_entry.id   AF-A0A2V7DTX5-F1
#
_cell.length_a   1.000
_cell.length_b   1.000
_cell.length_c   1.000
_cell.angle_alpha   90.00
_cell.angle_beta   90.00
_cell.angle_gamma   90.00
#
_symmetry.space_group_name_H-M   'P 1'
#
loop_
_entity.id
_entity.type
_entity.pdbx_description
1 polymer ?
#
loop_
_entity_poly.entity_id
_entity_poly.type
_entity_poly.pdbx_seq_one_letter_code
_entity_poly.pdbx_strand_id
1 'polypeptide(L)' 'MLRVAIIVGSTRPGRKGEAVARWVYEIAGSRGDAKFELVDIKDYDLPLLDESMSKKTH' A
#
# COMPACT_ATOMS: atom_id res chain seq x y z
N MET A 1 20.86 -5.15 -3.69
CA MET A 1 20.10 -5.16 -2.42
C MET A 1 18.63 -5.08 -2.76
N LEU A 2 17.83 -6.10 -2.41
CA LEU A 2 16.41 -6.17 -2.73
C LEU A 2 15.62 -5.16 -1.87
N ARG A 3 14.64 -4.48 -2.47
CA ARG A 3 13.71 -3.59 -1.78
C ARG A 3 12.29 -4.11 -1.99
N VAL A 4 11.53 -4.23 -0.91
CA VAL A 4 10.17 -4.78 -0.94
C VAL A 4 9.24 -3.82 -0.22
N ALA A 5 8.20 -3.35 -0.91
CA ALA A 5 7.15 -2.53 -0.33
C ALA A 5 5.98 -3.40 0.14
N ILE A 6 5.50 -3.15 1.36
CA ILE A 6 4.27 -3.73 1.93
C ILE A 6 3.20 -2.64 1.81
N ILE A 7 2.24 -2.83 0.90
CA ILE A 7 1.24 -1.80 0.57
C ILE A 7 -0.10 -2.11 1.25
N VAL A 8 -0.64 -1.15 2.00
CA VAL A 8 -1.99 -1.23 2.58
C VAL A 8 -3.01 -0.78 1.53
N GLY A 9 -3.71 -1.71 0.91
CA GLY A 9 -4.68 -1.44 -0.18
C GLY A 9 -6.04 -0.88 0.24
N SER A 10 -6.22 -0.42 1.48
CA SER A 10 -7.53 0.02 1.99
C SER A 10 -7.41 1.36 2.69
N THR A 11 -8.33 2.29 2.40
CA THR A 11 -8.43 3.61 3.04
C THR A 11 -9.64 3.74 3.97
N ARG A 12 -10.49 2.70 4.05
CA ARG A 12 -11.76 2.75 4.78
C ARG A 12 -11.53 2.98 6.29
N PRO A 13 -12.43 3.72 6.97
CA PRO A 13 -12.43 3.79 8.44
C PRO A 13 -12.53 2.40 9.08
N GLY A 14 -11.83 2.19 10.20
CA GLY A 14 -11.84 0.89 10.89
C GLY A 14 -11.14 -0.25 10.15
N ARG A 15 -10.29 0.04 9.16
CA ARG A 15 -9.55 -0.99 8.41
C ARG A 15 -8.63 -1.82 9.31
N LYS A 16 -8.73 -3.15 9.17
CA LYS A 16 -7.78 -4.10 9.79
C LYS A 16 -6.45 -4.20 9.05
N GLY A 17 -6.40 -3.73 7.80
CA GLY A 17 -5.23 -3.83 6.92
C GLY A 17 -4.00 -3.15 7.50
N GLU A 18 -4.14 -2.01 8.19
CA GLU A 18 -3.04 -1.31 8.83
C GLU A 18 -2.35 -2.18 9.90
N ALA A 19 -3.13 -2.79 10.80
CA ALA A 19 -2.59 -3.63 11.86
C ALA A 19 -1.90 -4.88 11.30
N VAL A 20 -2.48 -5.52 10.29
CA VAL A 20 -1.88 -6.69 9.62
C VAL A 20 -0.58 -6.30 8.92
N ALA A 21 -0.56 -5.17 8.21
CA ALA A 21 0.63 -4.74 7.48
C ALA A 21 1.79 -4.36 8.41
N ARG A 22 1.51 -3.72 9.55
CA ARG A 22 2.51 -3.49 10.61
C ARG A 22 3.07 -4.82 11.15
N TRP A 23 2.20 -5.79 11.43
CA TRP A 23 2.64 -7.11 11.88
C TRP A 23 3.56 -7.81 10.85
N VAL A 24 3.24 -7.74 9.56
CA VAL A 24 4.10 -8.28 8.49
C VAL A 24 5.42 -7.52 8.41
N TYR A 25 5.41 -6.18 8.55
CA TYR A 25 6.62 -5.37 8.52
C TYR A 25 7.59 -5.75 9.66
N GLU A 26 7.09 -5.95 10.88
CA GLU A 26 7.92 -6.40 12.01
C GLU A 26 8.57 -7.78 11.74
N ILE A 27 7.81 -8.73 11.18
CA ILE A 27 8.35 -10.04 10.80
C ILE A 27 9.41 -9.88 9.70
N ALA A 28 9.14 -9.07 8.69
CA ALA A 28 10.04 -8.85 7.57
C ALA A 28 11.33 -8.13 7.99
N GLY A 29 11.25 -7.20 8.95
CA GLY A 29 12.39 -6.48 9.50
C GLY A 29 13.42 -7.36 10.21
N SER A 30 13.04 -8.57 10.62
CA SER A 30 13.98 -9.57 11.15
C SER A 30 14.89 -10.19 10.07
N ARG A 31 14.57 -9.99 8.78
CA ARG A 31 15.35 -10.53 7.68
C ARG A 31 16.46 -9.56 7.26
N GLY A 32 17.66 -10.10 7.02
CA GLY A 32 18.81 -9.33 6.53
C GLY A 32 19.01 -9.33 5.01
N ASP A 33 18.17 -10.05 4.26
CA ASP A 33 18.34 -10.27 2.82
C ASP A 33 17.67 -9.21 1.93
N ALA A 34 16.81 -8.37 2.51
CA ALA A 34 16.12 -7.29 1.82
C ALA A 34 15.85 -6.10 2.76
N LYS A 35 15.56 -4.94 2.16
CA LYS A 35 15.02 -3.78 2.87
C LYS A 35 13.51 -3.72 2.64
N PHE A 36 12.78 -3.54 3.73
CA PHE A 36 11.33 -3.48 3.71
C PHE A 36 10.84 -2.07 4.01
N GLU A 37 9.72 -1.70 3.40
CA GLU A 37 9.07 -0.41 3.61
C GLU A 37 7.56 -0.63 3.73
N LEU A 38 6.92 0.01 4.69
CA LEU A 38 5.47 -0.01 4.85
C LEU A 38 4.87 1.23 4.19
N VAL A 39 3.98 1.02 3.22
CA VAL A 39 3.33 2.08 2.44
C VAL A 39 1.82 2.00 2.67
N ASP A 40 1.24 3.00 3.33
CA ASP A 40 -0.21 3.09 3.49
C ASP A 40 -0.80 4.08 2.49
N ILE A 41 -1.62 3.60 1.56
CA ILE A 41 -2.21 4.47 0.52
C ILE A 41 -3.14 5.54 1.10
N LYS A 42 -3.61 5.39 2.36
CA LYS A 42 -4.42 6.41 3.02
C LYS A 42 -3.62 7.69 3.31
N ASP A 43 -2.31 7.57 3.43
CA ASP A 43 -1.43 8.71 3.68
C ASP A 43 -1.14 9.51 2.40
N TYR A 44 -1.62 9.03 1.25
CA TYR A 44 -1.46 9.65 -0.05
C TYR A 44 -2.81 10.21 -0.52
N ASP A 45 -2.79 11.41 -1.08
CA ASP A 45 -3.95 12.04 -1.72
C ASP A 45 -4.11 11.49 -3.15
N LEU A 46 -4.44 10.19 -3.25
CA LEU A 46 -4.59 9.54 -4.55
C LEU A 46 -5.96 9.88 -5.17
N PRO A 47 -6.01 10.30 -6.44
CA PRO A 47 -7.27 10.46 -7.14
C PRO A 47 -8.00 9.11 -7.25
N LEU A 48 -9.33 9.13 -7.09
CA LEU A 48 -10.16 7.91 -7.16
C LEU A 48 -10.07 7.21 -8.52
N LEU A 49 -9.78 7.97 -9.58
CA LEU A 49 -9.58 7.55 -10.97
C LEU A 49 -8.55 8.50 -11.61
N ASP A 50 -7.38 7.98 -11.97
CA ASP A 50 -6.33 8.74 -12.70
C ASP A 50 -6.27 8.36 -14.20
N GLU A 51 -7.12 7.42 -14.62
CA GLU A 51 -7.23 7.05 -16.02
C GLU A 51 -8.02 8.13 -16.78
N SER A 52 -7.54 8.51 -17.98
CA SER A 52 -8.31 9.38 -18.86
C SER A 52 -9.66 8.73 -19.12
N MET A 53 -10.75 9.40 -18.77
CA MET A 53 -12.10 8.91 -19.07
C MET A 53 -12.18 8.62 -20.57
N SER A 54 -12.29 7.33 -20.92
CA SER A 54 -12.50 6.93 -22.31
C SER A 54 -13.76 7.64 -22.82
N LYS A 55 -13.63 8.44 -23.89
CA LYS A 55 -14.74 9.15 -24.52
C LYS A 55 -15.79 8.10 -24.90
N LYS A 56 -16.90 8.07 -24.17
CA LYS A 56 -18.10 7.35 -24.62
C LYS A 56 -18.62 8.09 -25.85
N THR A 57 -18.29 7.57 -27.04
CA THR A 57 -18.97 7.96 -28.28
C THR A 57 -20.38 7.39 -28.20
N HIS A 58 -21.38 8.28 -28.24
CA HIS A 58 -22.79 7.95 -28.38
C HIS A 58 -23.10 7.38 -29.76
#